data_AF-A0A6P6VJN9-F1
#
_entry.id   AF-A0A6P6VJN9-F1
#
_cell.length_a   1.000
_cell.length_b   1.000
_cell.length_c   1.000
_cell.angle_alpha   90.00
_cell.angle_beta   90.00
_cell.angle_gamma   90.00
#
_symmetry.space_group_name_H-M   'P 1'
#
loop_
_entity.id
_entity.type
_entity.pdbx_description
1 polymer ?
#
loop_
_entity_poly.entity_id
_entity_poly.type
_entity_poly.pdbx_seq_one_letter_code
_entity_poly.pdbx_strand_id
1 'polypeptide(L)'
;MAHGLSLILHMQLPVAEKVGSCSVVFFFNLTIKLGFDALQLALVAASREVVSVHQFFSNLVFIINIVTASSKHNDELNEAQAIEVATKIANGELETEMGLNQIGTIKRAGDTRWSSHLDSISSLLKMFNATYVVLSNIVVDGGLYSQCGDANFALNQLLSFKFVFTLHLMKDIMEITHLLCIALQRKSQYILNAMHLVSSTTKLLKNFRDSGWNDFLIKVKLFCEQHPIDIPCMNAQYITRRGRSRSHHDEISVEHYYRVDIFLATIDYQLQELHSRFNEHTVELLVLNTTLDPRNGFMLFKIDNICKLAEKLYPNDFMEQELVHLRIKLQHFELEIPNHSELQELFDIN
;
A
#
# COMPACT_ATOMS: atom_id res chain seq x y z
N MET A 1 8.42 -20.47 41.91
CA MET A 1 7.08 -20.51 41.29
C MET A 1 6.13 -19.45 41.85
N ALA A 2 5.78 -19.42 43.15
CA ALA A 2 4.74 -18.49 43.66
C ALA A 2 5.22 -17.08 44.10
N HIS A 3 6.51 -16.88 44.38
CA HIS A 3 7.02 -15.59 44.88
C HIS A 3 7.42 -14.57 43.78
N GLY A 4 7.84 -15.03 42.60
CA GLY A 4 8.15 -14.16 41.45
C GLY A 4 6.89 -13.64 40.73
N LEU A 5 5.87 -14.50 40.60
CA LEU A 5 4.53 -14.11 40.15
C LEU A 5 3.88 -13.09 41.10
N SER A 6 4.18 -13.16 42.39
CA SER A 6 3.68 -12.21 43.39
C SER A 6 4.29 -10.82 43.25
N LEU A 7 5.58 -10.68 42.87
CA LEU A 7 6.19 -9.37 42.64
C LEU A 7 5.75 -8.73 41.31
N ILE A 8 5.60 -9.53 40.25
CA ILE A 8 5.06 -9.09 38.97
C ILE A 8 3.61 -8.63 39.14
N LEU A 9 2.77 -9.38 39.87
CA LEU A 9 1.41 -8.94 40.25
C LEU A 9 1.41 -7.75 41.22
N HIS A 10 2.31 -7.68 42.21
CA HIS A 10 2.35 -6.57 43.18
C HIS A 10 2.90 -5.26 42.62
N MET A 11 3.74 -5.29 41.59
CA MET A 11 4.13 -4.09 40.83
C MET A 11 3.12 -3.76 39.73
N GLN A 12 2.41 -4.76 39.22
CA GLN A 12 1.25 -4.55 38.36
C GLN A 12 0.07 -3.94 39.12
N LEU A 13 -0.15 -4.15 40.42
CA LEU A 13 -1.39 -3.65 41.03
C LEU A 13 -1.46 -2.11 41.15
N PRO A 14 -0.46 -1.35 41.64
CA PRO A 14 -0.60 0.10 41.76
C PRO A 14 -0.35 0.86 40.45
N VAL A 15 0.39 0.25 39.50
CA VAL A 15 0.61 0.82 38.16
C VAL A 15 -0.48 0.36 37.19
N ALA A 16 -1.03 -0.85 37.30
CA ALA A 16 -2.16 -1.31 36.47
C ALA A 16 -3.54 -0.88 36.99
N GLU A 17 -3.69 -0.47 38.25
CA GLU A 17 -4.94 0.17 38.70
C GLU A 17 -5.11 1.60 38.13
N LYS A 18 -4.01 2.31 37.80
CA LYS A 18 -4.06 3.64 37.17
C LYS A 18 -3.62 3.67 35.70
N VAL A 19 -2.72 2.78 35.31
CA VAL A 19 -2.05 2.72 33.99
C VAL A 19 -2.16 1.27 33.53
N GLY A 20 -3.38 0.81 33.25
CA GLY A 20 -3.71 -0.59 33.00
C GLY A 20 -2.69 -1.29 32.11
N SER A 21 -1.70 -1.99 32.67
CA SER A 21 -0.47 -2.31 31.93
C SER A 21 -0.68 -3.52 31.00
N CYS A 22 -1.59 -4.42 31.37
CA CYS A 22 -2.16 -5.41 30.45
C CYS A 22 -3.16 -4.79 29.46
N SER A 23 -3.68 -3.59 29.70
CA SER A 23 -4.56 -2.90 28.75
C SER A 23 -3.79 -1.95 27.84
N VAL A 24 -2.69 -1.30 28.25
CA VAL A 24 -1.95 -0.35 27.42
C VAL A 24 -1.11 -1.08 26.40
N VAL A 25 -0.39 -2.15 26.78
CA VAL A 25 0.39 -2.97 25.82
C VAL A 25 -0.55 -3.78 24.91
N PHE A 26 -1.71 -4.23 25.42
CA PHE A 26 -2.68 -5.00 24.65
C PHE A 26 -3.59 -4.11 23.78
N PHE A 27 -4.05 -2.95 24.27
CA PHE A 27 -4.72 -1.93 23.45
C PHE A 27 -3.76 -1.34 22.44
N PHE A 28 -2.50 -1.03 22.75
CA PHE A 28 -1.58 -0.53 21.72
C PHE A 28 -1.22 -1.60 20.70
N ASN A 29 -0.99 -2.85 21.10
CA ASN A 29 -0.87 -3.93 20.12
C ASN A 29 -2.15 -4.07 19.28
N LEU A 30 -3.33 -3.84 19.86
CA LEU A 30 -4.61 -3.84 19.13
C LEU A 30 -4.78 -2.59 18.24
N THR A 31 -4.34 -1.40 18.64
CA THR A 31 -4.39 -0.14 17.86
C THR A 31 -3.38 -0.15 16.72
N ILE A 32 -2.19 -0.70 16.97
CA ILE A 32 -1.17 -0.98 15.97
C ILE A 32 -1.69 -2.05 14.99
N LYS A 33 -2.32 -3.12 15.49
CA LYS A 33 -2.89 -4.22 14.67
C LYS A 33 -4.16 -3.81 13.89
N LEU A 34 -4.98 -2.92 14.44
CA LEU A 34 -6.10 -2.27 13.74
C LEU A 34 -5.61 -1.19 12.75
N GLY A 35 -4.40 -0.65 12.94
CA GLY A 35 -3.75 0.29 12.01
C GLY A 35 -3.17 -0.37 10.74
N PHE A 36 -2.89 -1.68 10.76
CA PHE A 36 -2.15 -2.37 9.69
C PHE A 36 -2.99 -2.74 8.46
N ASP A 37 -4.18 -3.31 8.67
CA ASP A 37 -5.16 -3.47 7.58
C ASP A 37 -5.76 -2.10 7.19
N ALA A 38 -5.78 -1.15 8.12
CA ALA A 38 -6.21 0.22 7.85
C ALA A 38 -5.28 0.99 6.91
N LEU A 39 -3.96 0.73 6.91
CA LEU A 39 -3.05 1.45 6.00
C LEU A 39 -3.34 1.10 4.54
N GLN A 40 -3.48 -0.19 4.21
CA GLN A 40 -3.77 -0.58 2.83
C GLN A 40 -5.10 0.01 2.35
N LEU A 41 -6.14 -0.04 3.19
CA LEU A 41 -7.44 0.56 2.89
C LEU A 41 -7.35 2.08 2.74
N ALA A 42 -6.54 2.74 3.56
CA ALA A 42 -6.35 4.18 3.50
C ALA A 42 -5.58 4.63 2.26
N LEU A 43 -4.54 3.90 1.84
CA LEU A 43 -3.83 4.19 0.59
C LEU A 43 -4.77 4.02 -0.62
N VAL A 44 -5.65 3.01 -0.62
CA VAL A 44 -6.73 2.87 -1.62
C VAL A 44 -7.63 4.10 -1.58
N ALA A 45 -8.16 4.46 -0.41
CA ALA A 45 -9.07 5.59 -0.27
C ALA A 45 -8.43 6.91 -0.74
N ALA A 46 -7.22 7.22 -0.28
CA ALA A 46 -6.46 8.40 -0.66
C ALA A 46 -6.22 8.46 -2.17
N SER A 47 -5.91 7.33 -2.81
CA SER A 47 -5.73 7.30 -4.26
C SER A 47 -7.03 7.62 -5.02
N ARG A 48 -8.18 7.21 -4.48
CA ARG A 48 -9.50 7.40 -5.09
C ARG A 48 -10.06 8.81 -4.92
N GLU A 49 -9.44 9.66 -4.11
CA GLU A 49 -9.74 11.10 -4.07
C GLU A 49 -9.44 11.76 -5.44
N VAL A 50 -8.50 11.20 -6.21
CA VAL A 50 -8.28 11.59 -7.60
C VAL A 50 -9.31 10.89 -8.49
N VAL A 51 -10.23 11.66 -9.08
CA VAL A 51 -11.33 11.15 -9.92
C VAL A 51 -10.85 10.21 -11.02
N SER A 52 -9.72 10.51 -11.65
CA SER A 52 -9.11 9.68 -12.69
C SER A 52 -8.67 8.30 -12.17
N VAL A 53 -8.15 8.23 -10.96
CA VAL A 53 -7.72 6.99 -10.30
C VAL A 53 -8.93 6.18 -9.82
N HIS A 54 -9.97 6.85 -9.30
CA HIS A 54 -11.23 6.18 -8.98
C HIS A 54 -11.83 5.50 -10.21
N GLN A 55 -11.96 6.24 -11.32
CA GLN A 55 -12.45 5.71 -12.59
C GLN A 55 -11.59 4.55 -13.10
N PHE A 56 -10.27 4.65 -12.95
CA PHE A 56 -9.34 3.59 -13.31
C PHE A 56 -9.66 2.28 -12.57
N PHE A 57 -9.85 2.30 -11.25
CA PHE A 57 -10.16 1.07 -10.51
C PHE A 57 -11.50 0.45 -10.94
N SER A 58 -12.53 1.25 -11.18
CA SER A 58 -13.80 0.75 -11.70
C SER A 58 -13.63 0.07 -13.06
N ASN A 59 -12.88 0.70 -13.97
CA ASN A 59 -12.61 0.15 -15.31
C ASN A 59 -11.73 -1.11 -15.25
N LEU A 60 -10.74 -1.13 -14.36
CA LEU A 60 -9.87 -2.28 -14.13
C LEU A 60 -10.70 -3.51 -13.74
N VAL A 61 -11.56 -3.36 -12.72
CA VAL A 61 -12.45 -4.44 -12.27
C VAL A 61 -13.39 -4.87 -13.40
N PHE A 62 -13.96 -3.92 -14.14
CA PHE A 62 -14.86 -4.20 -15.25
C PHE A 62 -14.18 -5.03 -16.37
N ILE A 63 -12.99 -4.61 -16.82
CA ILE A 63 -12.20 -5.31 -17.83
C ILE A 63 -11.88 -6.74 -17.37
N ILE A 64 -11.38 -6.89 -16.13
CA ILE A 64 -11.04 -8.19 -15.56
C ILE A 64 -12.27 -9.09 -15.51
N ASN A 65 -13.43 -8.55 -15.10
CA ASN A 65 -14.65 -9.34 -15.00
C ASN A 65 -15.12 -9.86 -16.36
N ILE A 66 -15.04 -9.07 -17.44
CA ILE A 66 -15.43 -9.52 -18.78
C ILE A 66 -14.51 -10.65 -19.29
N VAL A 67 -13.20 -10.44 -19.15
CA VAL A 67 -12.20 -11.39 -19.65
C VAL A 67 -12.17 -12.68 -18.81
N THR A 68 -12.52 -12.60 -17.53
CA THR A 68 -12.56 -13.78 -16.63
C THR A 68 -13.97 -14.33 -16.40
N ALA A 69 -14.98 -13.85 -17.13
CA ALA A 69 -16.40 -14.21 -16.94
C ALA A 69 -16.70 -15.68 -17.28
N SER A 70 -15.94 -16.29 -18.20
CA SER A 70 -16.19 -17.65 -18.67
C SER A 70 -14.90 -18.46 -18.74
N SER A 71 -15.01 -19.79 -18.62
CA SER A 71 -13.87 -20.69 -18.84
C SER A 71 -13.31 -20.54 -20.25
N LYS A 72 -14.19 -20.38 -21.24
CA LYS A 72 -13.81 -20.15 -22.65
C LYS A 72 -12.88 -18.93 -22.79
N HIS A 73 -13.25 -17.78 -22.21
CA HIS A 73 -12.40 -16.58 -22.31
C HIS A 73 -11.06 -16.76 -21.59
N ASN A 74 -11.02 -17.51 -20.48
CA ASN A 74 -9.77 -17.82 -19.79
C ASN A 74 -8.87 -18.74 -20.64
N ASP A 75 -9.45 -19.71 -21.35
CA ASP A 75 -8.70 -20.58 -22.25
C ASP A 75 -8.11 -19.78 -23.42
N GLU A 76 -8.91 -18.92 -24.05
CA GLU A 76 -8.47 -18.00 -25.12
C GLU A 76 -7.38 -17.03 -24.63
N LEU A 77 -7.51 -16.54 -23.40
CA LEU A 77 -6.54 -15.66 -22.77
C LEU A 77 -5.19 -16.36 -22.57
N ASN A 78 -5.22 -17.59 -22.05
CA ASN A 78 -4.01 -18.39 -21.83
C ASN A 78 -3.34 -18.77 -23.18
N GLU A 79 -4.14 -19.10 -24.19
CA GLU A 79 -3.65 -19.40 -25.54
C GLU A 79 -2.99 -18.17 -26.17
N ALA A 80 -3.64 -17.01 -26.13
CA ALA A 80 -3.08 -15.76 -26.65
C ALA A 80 -1.78 -15.36 -25.92
N GLN A 81 -1.71 -15.58 -24.60
CA GLN A 81 -0.48 -15.36 -23.84
C GLN A 81 0.63 -16.33 -24.25
N ALA A 82 0.32 -17.61 -24.45
CA ALA A 82 1.30 -18.60 -24.86
C ALA A 82 1.89 -18.28 -26.25
N ILE A 83 1.05 -17.82 -27.18
CA ILE A 83 1.47 -17.39 -28.52
C ILE A 83 2.40 -16.17 -28.43
N GLU A 84 2.05 -15.18 -27.62
CA GLU A 84 2.88 -13.98 -27.44
C GLU A 84 4.25 -14.33 -26.84
N VAL A 85 4.26 -15.15 -25.78
CA VAL A 85 5.50 -15.64 -25.14
C VAL A 85 6.36 -16.38 -26.15
N ALA A 86 5.79 -17.30 -26.93
CA ALA A 86 6.51 -18.05 -27.94
C ALA A 86 7.09 -17.14 -29.02
N THR A 87 6.34 -16.11 -29.44
CA THR A 87 6.79 -15.12 -30.44
C THR A 87 7.96 -14.29 -29.91
N LYS A 88 7.89 -13.83 -28.66
CA LYS A 88 8.96 -13.06 -28.01
C LYS A 88 10.23 -13.89 -27.78
N ILE A 89 10.09 -15.18 -27.46
CA ILE A 89 11.21 -16.12 -27.40
C ILE A 89 11.84 -16.28 -28.79
N ALA A 90 11.03 -16.45 -29.84
CA ALA A 90 11.51 -16.60 -31.21
C ALA A 90 12.25 -15.35 -31.73
N ASN A 91 11.82 -14.17 -31.30
CA ASN A 91 12.47 -12.89 -31.62
C ASN A 91 13.72 -12.60 -30.77
N GLY A 92 14.04 -13.45 -29.78
CA GLY A 92 15.16 -13.24 -28.85
C GLY A 92 14.92 -12.14 -27.82
N GLU A 93 13.67 -11.71 -27.63
CA GLU A 93 13.27 -10.70 -26.63
C GLU A 93 13.14 -11.30 -25.23
N LEU A 94 12.98 -12.63 -25.12
CA LEU A 94 12.86 -13.36 -23.87
C LEU A 94 13.84 -14.53 -23.81
N GLU A 95 14.52 -14.66 -22.68
CA GLU A 95 15.37 -15.82 -22.38
C GLU A 95 14.53 -17.00 -21.90
N THR A 96 14.97 -18.22 -22.24
CA THR A 96 14.32 -19.46 -21.83
C THR A 96 15.09 -20.06 -20.65
N GLU A 97 14.66 -19.79 -19.42
CA GLU A 97 15.16 -20.49 -18.22
C GLU A 97 14.01 -21.17 -17.45
N MET A 98 14.38 -22.13 -16.60
CA MET A 98 13.43 -22.94 -15.84
C MET A 98 12.60 -22.08 -14.89
N GLY A 99 11.32 -21.91 -15.22
CA GLY A 99 10.38 -21.10 -14.44
C GLY A 99 10.13 -19.69 -14.98
N LEU A 100 10.82 -19.24 -16.02
CA LEU A 100 10.52 -17.99 -16.73
C LEU A 100 9.37 -18.16 -17.72
N ASN A 101 8.65 -17.08 -18.00
CA ASN A 101 7.58 -16.99 -19.01
C ASN A 101 6.39 -17.94 -18.78
N GLN A 102 6.11 -18.31 -17.52
CA GLN A 102 4.93 -19.11 -17.19
C GLN A 102 3.64 -18.43 -17.61
N ILE A 103 2.74 -19.21 -18.22
CA ILE A 103 1.36 -18.80 -18.47
C ILE A 103 0.72 -18.46 -17.13
N GLY A 104 0.18 -17.25 -17.03
CA GLY A 104 -0.39 -16.70 -15.82
C GLY A 104 -1.89 -16.49 -15.98
N THR A 105 -2.59 -16.26 -14.87
CA THR A 105 -3.98 -15.84 -14.88
C THR A 105 -4.09 -14.37 -14.52
N ILE A 106 -5.13 -13.70 -15.05
CA ILE A 106 -5.50 -12.38 -14.56
C ILE A 106 -6.05 -12.56 -13.14
N LYS A 107 -5.29 -12.05 -12.16
CA LYS A 107 -5.71 -12.06 -10.76
C LYS A 107 -6.89 -11.12 -10.60
N ARG A 108 -8.01 -11.61 -10.07
CA ARG A 108 -9.16 -10.76 -9.71
C ARG A 108 -8.74 -9.72 -8.68
N ALA A 109 -9.18 -8.49 -8.90
CA ALA A 109 -9.02 -7.44 -7.92
C ALA A 109 -9.97 -7.73 -6.76
N GLY A 110 -9.43 -8.06 -5.59
CA GLY A 110 -10.20 -8.10 -4.36
C GLY A 110 -10.58 -6.68 -3.95
N ASP A 111 -11.83 -6.47 -3.54
CA ASP A 111 -12.44 -5.15 -3.34
C ASP A 111 -11.78 -4.27 -2.25
N THR A 112 -10.80 -4.79 -1.49
CA THR A 112 -10.33 -4.16 -0.23
C THR A 112 -8.84 -4.23 0.07
N ARG A 113 -8.00 -4.86 -0.77
CA ARG A 113 -6.57 -5.05 -0.43
C ARG A 113 -5.63 -4.52 -1.49
N TRP A 114 -4.81 -3.55 -1.10
CA TRP A 114 -3.80 -2.88 -1.94
C TRP A 114 -2.88 -3.88 -2.66
N SER A 115 -2.50 -4.98 -1.98
CA SER A 115 -1.72 -6.06 -2.59
C SER A 115 -2.46 -6.81 -3.71
N SER A 116 -3.76 -7.02 -3.56
CA SER A 116 -4.58 -7.64 -4.62
C SER A 116 -4.72 -6.74 -5.84
N HIS A 117 -4.83 -5.43 -5.64
CA HIS A 117 -4.83 -4.48 -6.74
C HIS A 117 -3.48 -4.45 -7.47
N LEU A 118 -2.36 -4.45 -6.74
CA LEU A 118 -1.03 -4.54 -7.35
C LEU A 118 -0.87 -5.81 -8.18
N ASP A 119 -1.36 -6.93 -7.65
CA ASP A 119 -1.41 -8.22 -8.33
C ASP A 119 -2.22 -8.16 -9.64
N SER A 120 -3.44 -7.59 -9.59
CA SER A 120 -4.29 -7.42 -10.77
C SER A 120 -3.67 -6.51 -11.82
N ILE A 121 -3.09 -5.39 -11.40
CA ILE A 121 -2.40 -4.44 -12.29
C ILE A 121 -1.20 -5.12 -12.96
N SER A 122 -0.41 -5.85 -12.17
CA SER A 122 0.77 -6.58 -12.66
C SER A 122 0.39 -7.68 -13.64
N SER A 123 -0.67 -8.45 -13.34
CA SER A 123 -1.19 -9.47 -14.25
C SER A 123 -1.72 -8.85 -15.54
N LEU A 124 -2.49 -7.75 -15.46
CA LEU A 124 -3.05 -7.10 -16.65
C LEU A 124 -1.94 -6.54 -17.56
N LEU A 125 -0.89 -5.93 -16.99
CA LEU A 125 0.26 -5.47 -17.78
C LEU A 125 0.99 -6.63 -18.47
N LYS A 126 1.18 -7.75 -17.77
CA LYS A 126 1.81 -8.95 -18.35
C LYS A 126 0.98 -9.60 -19.45
N MET A 127 -0.34 -9.49 -19.36
CA MET A 127 -1.30 -10.13 -20.26
C MET A 127 -2.03 -9.11 -21.14
N PHE A 128 -1.43 -7.93 -21.36
CA PHE A 128 -2.13 -6.80 -21.97
C PHE A 128 -2.60 -7.14 -23.38
N ASN A 129 -1.72 -7.72 -24.20
CA ASN A 129 -2.05 -8.11 -25.57
C ASN A 129 -3.03 -9.29 -25.62
N ALA A 130 -2.86 -10.29 -24.75
CA ALA A 130 -3.84 -11.38 -24.62
C ALA A 130 -5.24 -10.86 -24.24
N THR A 131 -5.31 -9.90 -23.31
CA THR A 131 -6.55 -9.23 -22.90
C THR A 131 -7.19 -8.47 -24.07
N TYR A 132 -6.37 -7.76 -24.86
CA TYR A 132 -6.81 -7.07 -26.07
C TYR A 132 -7.41 -8.05 -27.10
N VAL A 133 -6.76 -9.20 -27.34
CA VAL A 133 -7.24 -10.22 -28.28
C VAL A 133 -8.60 -10.77 -27.83
N VAL A 134 -8.73 -11.17 -26.57
CA VAL A 134 -9.98 -11.73 -26.03
C VAL A 134 -11.12 -10.71 -26.11
N LEU A 135 -10.89 -9.46 -25.71
CA LEU A 135 -11.90 -8.40 -25.83
C LEU A 135 -12.30 -8.15 -27.30
N SER A 136 -11.33 -8.15 -28.22
CA SER A 136 -11.59 -7.99 -29.65
C SER A 136 -12.43 -9.13 -30.21
N ASN A 137 -12.11 -10.37 -29.82
CA ASN A 137 -12.89 -11.56 -30.22
C ASN A 137 -14.32 -11.49 -29.68
N ILE A 138 -14.53 -11.08 -28.42
CA ILE A 138 -15.88 -10.93 -27.85
C ILE A 138 -16.68 -9.85 -28.59
N VAL A 139 -16.04 -8.77 -29.04
CA VAL A 139 -16.69 -7.71 -29.83
C VAL A 139 -17.14 -8.25 -31.20
N VAL A 140 -16.34 -9.09 -31.85
CA VAL A 140 -16.63 -9.66 -33.18
C VAL A 140 -17.62 -10.84 -33.10
N ASP A 141 -17.44 -11.75 -32.15
CA ASP A 141 -18.14 -13.04 -32.04
C ASP A 141 -19.36 -13.01 -31.10
N GLY A 142 -19.63 -11.88 -30.43
CA GLY A 142 -20.59 -11.78 -29.34
C GLY A 142 -22.01 -12.22 -29.69
N GLY A 143 -22.44 -13.39 -29.18
CA GLY A 143 -23.77 -13.95 -29.41
C GLY A 143 -24.95 -13.17 -28.80
N LEU A 144 -24.69 -12.30 -27.81
CA LEU A 144 -25.67 -11.34 -27.26
C LEU A 144 -25.17 -9.90 -27.44
N TYR A 145 -26.03 -9.02 -27.97
CA TYR A 145 -25.75 -7.59 -28.19
C TYR A 145 -25.20 -6.86 -26.95
N SER A 146 -25.65 -7.22 -25.74
CA SER A 146 -25.17 -6.60 -24.50
C SER A 146 -23.72 -6.95 -24.17
N GLN A 147 -23.30 -8.20 -24.40
CA GLN A 147 -21.91 -8.63 -24.15
C GLN A 147 -20.94 -7.97 -25.12
N CYS A 148 -21.35 -7.80 -26.39
CA CYS A 148 -20.58 -7.05 -27.39
C CYS A 148 -20.41 -5.58 -26.98
N GLY A 149 -21.48 -4.93 -26.52
CA GLY A 149 -21.43 -3.54 -26.04
C GLY A 149 -20.49 -3.35 -24.84
N ASP A 150 -20.57 -4.23 -23.85
CA ASP A 150 -19.72 -4.21 -22.66
C ASP A 150 -18.25 -4.48 -23.02
N ALA A 151 -17.97 -5.47 -23.88
CA ALA A 151 -16.62 -5.76 -24.35
C ALA A 151 -16.03 -4.61 -25.17
N ASN A 152 -16.83 -3.97 -26.01
CA ASN A 152 -16.39 -2.80 -26.77
C ASN A 152 -16.08 -1.62 -25.85
N PHE A 153 -16.88 -1.38 -24.83
CA PHE A 153 -16.56 -0.36 -23.81
C PHE A 153 -15.26 -0.70 -23.08
N ALA A 154 -15.09 -1.94 -22.62
CA ALA A 154 -13.85 -2.40 -21.98
C ALA A 154 -12.62 -2.24 -22.87
N LEU A 155 -12.74 -2.59 -24.16
CA LEU A 155 -11.66 -2.44 -25.14
C LEU A 155 -11.27 -0.96 -25.33
N ASN A 156 -12.26 -0.08 -25.49
CA ASN A 156 -12.02 1.37 -25.58
C ASN A 156 -11.33 1.92 -24.32
N GLN A 157 -11.69 1.43 -23.13
CA GLN A 157 -11.04 1.82 -21.90
C GLN A 157 -9.59 1.29 -21.85
N LEU A 158 -9.38 0.01 -22.17
CA LEU A 158 -8.05 -0.64 -22.19
C LEU A 158 -7.07 0.10 -23.12
N LEU A 159 -7.55 0.54 -24.28
CA LEU A 159 -6.77 1.27 -25.29
C LEU A 159 -6.72 2.79 -25.07
N SER A 160 -7.29 3.30 -23.98
CA SER A 160 -7.20 4.73 -23.69
C SER A 160 -5.87 5.08 -23.02
N PHE A 161 -5.21 6.13 -23.51
CA PHE A 161 -3.99 6.64 -22.87
C PHE A 161 -4.20 6.98 -21.39
N LYS A 162 -5.38 7.51 -21.03
CA LYS A 162 -5.73 7.79 -19.63
C LYS A 162 -5.69 6.53 -18.75
N PHE A 163 -6.22 5.41 -19.23
CA PHE A 163 -6.22 4.16 -18.48
C PHE A 163 -4.81 3.63 -18.32
N VAL A 164 -4.04 3.54 -19.41
CA VAL A 164 -2.65 3.02 -19.38
C VAL A 164 -1.72 3.91 -18.55
N PHE A 165 -1.83 5.23 -18.67
CA PHE A 165 -1.11 6.16 -17.82
C PHE A 165 -1.40 5.91 -16.33
N THR A 166 -2.67 5.76 -15.96
CA THR A 166 -3.07 5.52 -14.57
C THR A 166 -2.67 4.12 -14.09
N LEU A 167 -2.70 3.12 -14.97
CA LEU A 167 -2.25 1.75 -14.72
C LEU A 167 -0.77 1.72 -14.30
N HIS A 168 0.10 2.38 -15.06
CA HIS A 168 1.52 2.49 -14.73
C HIS A 168 1.77 3.34 -13.49
N LEU A 169 1.05 4.46 -13.32
CA LEU A 169 1.19 5.31 -12.14
C LEU A 169 0.87 4.55 -10.86
N MET A 170 -0.28 3.87 -10.83
CA MET A 170 -0.69 3.11 -9.67
C MET A 170 0.23 1.92 -9.42
N LYS A 171 0.75 1.26 -10.47
CA LYS A 171 1.77 0.22 -10.31
C LYS A 171 2.99 0.72 -9.54
N ASP A 172 3.59 1.82 -9.98
CA ASP A 172 4.81 2.34 -9.36
C ASP A 172 4.57 2.76 -7.90
N ILE A 173 3.47 3.49 -7.64
CA ILE A 173 3.08 3.91 -6.29
C ILE A 173 2.86 2.69 -5.38
N MET A 174 2.15 1.68 -5.89
CA MET A 174 1.90 0.44 -5.16
C MET A 174 3.18 -0.33 -4.88
N GLU A 175 4.11 -0.42 -5.84
CA GLU A 175 5.41 -1.08 -5.67
C GLU A 175 6.28 -0.37 -4.62
N ILE A 176 6.32 0.97 -4.64
CA ILE A 176 7.05 1.77 -3.65
C ILE A 176 6.50 1.53 -2.23
N THR A 177 5.18 1.43 -2.09
CA THR A 177 4.51 1.24 -0.80
C THR A 177 4.40 -0.24 -0.38
N HIS A 178 4.66 -1.18 -1.28
CA HIS A 178 4.42 -2.61 -1.07
C HIS A 178 5.24 -3.18 0.10
N LEU A 179 6.53 -2.82 0.17
CA LEU A 179 7.42 -3.29 1.24
C LEU A 179 6.96 -2.80 2.61
N LEU A 180 6.52 -1.55 2.71
CA LEU A 180 5.96 -0.99 3.94
C LEU A 180 4.67 -1.73 4.34
N CYS A 181 3.77 -1.97 3.38
CA CYS A 181 2.54 -2.71 3.60
C CYS A 181 2.79 -4.13 4.12
N ILE A 182 3.75 -4.87 3.54
CA ILE A 182 4.11 -6.22 4.02
C ILE A 182 4.74 -6.16 5.41
N ALA A 183 5.67 -5.24 5.62
CA ALA A 183 6.37 -5.08 6.88
C ALA A 183 5.38 -4.82 8.03
N LEU A 184 4.44 -3.91 7.82
CA LEU A 184 3.43 -3.58 8.82
C LEU A 184 2.46 -4.75 9.08
N GLN A 185 2.28 -5.68 8.13
CA GLN A 185 1.45 -6.87 8.33
C GLN A 185 2.14 -8.01 9.13
N ARG A 186 3.45 -7.95 9.36
CA ARG A 186 4.18 -9.00 10.08
C ARG A 186 4.00 -8.87 11.60
N LYS A 187 3.56 -9.96 12.25
CA LYS A 187 3.32 -10.02 13.70
C LYS A 187 4.56 -9.73 14.57
N SER A 188 5.75 -9.98 14.06
CA SER A 188 7.03 -9.89 14.79
C SER A 188 7.91 -8.69 14.40
N GLN A 189 7.33 -7.66 13.78
CA GLN A 189 8.16 -6.53 13.33
C GLN A 189 8.64 -5.66 14.51
N TYR A 190 9.94 -5.35 14.50
CA TYR A 190 10.51 -4.27 15.29
C TYR A 190 9.98 -2.92 14.80
N ILE A 191 9.37 -2.15 15.70
CA ILE A 191 8.80 -0.83 15.40
C ILE A 191 9.85 0.10 14.77
N LEU A 192 11.11 0.06 15.23
CA LEU A 192 12.20 0.85 14.65
C LEU A 192 12.39 0.54 13.16
N ASN A 193 12.38 -0.74 12.77
CA ASN A 193 12.50 -1.15 11.37
C ASN A 193 11.29 -0.67 10.54
N ALA A 194 10.08 -0.70 11.12
CA ALA A 194 8.90 -0.13 10.48
C ALA A 194 9.04 1.38 10.26
N MET A 195 9.56 2.13 11.25
CA MET A 195 9.75 3.58 11.12
C MET A 195 10.81 3.92 10.05
N HIS A 196 11.88 3.13 9.95
CA HIS A 196 12.84 3.26 8.85
C HIS A 196 12.18 3.03 7.49
N LEU A 197 11.28 2.05 7.38
CA LEU A 197 10.51 1.81 6.15
C LEU A 197 9.53 2.93 5.83
N VAL A 198 8.85 3.52 6.83
CA VAL A 198 8.00 4.70 6.61
C VAL A 198 8.83 5.85 6.03
N SER A 199 10.00 6.12 6.61
CA SER A 199 10.90 7.19 6.13
C SER A 199 11.41 6.92 4.72
N SER A 200 11.87 5.70 4.43
CA SER A 200 12.38 5.34 3.11
C SER A 200 11.27 5.35 2.05
N THR A 201 10.09 4.81 2.33
CA THR A 201 8.92 4.86 1.43
C THR A 201 8.48 6.30 1.16
N THR A 202 8.43 7.16 2.18
CA THR A 202 8.13 8.60 2.02
C THR A 202 9.15 9.28 1.10
N LYS A 203 10.43 8.99 1.28
CA LYS A 203 11.50 9.54 0.44
C LYS A 203 11.40 9.06 -1.01
N LEU A 204 11.11 7.78 -1.23
CA LEU A 204 10.90 7.22 -2.56
C LEU A 204 9.73 7.89 -3.29
N LEU A 205 8.60 8.07 -2.62
CA LEU A 205 7.44 8.79 -3.19
C LEU A 205 7.77 10.25 -3.52
N LYS A 206 8.49 10.96 -2.65
CA LYS A 206 8.94 12.34 -2.92
C LYS A 206 9.88 12.42 -4.13
N ASN A 207 10.85 11.51 -4.22
CA ASN A 207 11.74 11.45 -5.38
C ASN A 207 10.97 11.18 -6.69
N PHE A 208 9.99 10.27 -6.63
CA PHE A 208 9.13 9.98 -7.77
C PHE A 208 8.30 11.20 -8.18
N ARG A 209 7.74 11.91 -7.20
CA ARG A 209 6.98 13.16 -7.40
C ARG A 209 7.82 14.27 -8.04
N ASP A 210 8.99 14.56 -7.47
CA ASP A 210 9.74 15.78 -7.75
C ASP A 210 10.59 15.65 -9.02
N SER A 211 11.13 14.46 -9.29
CA SER A 211 12.02 14.21 -10.44
C SER A 211 11.56 13.08 -11.36
N GLY A 212 10.58 12.25 -10.97
CA GLY A 212 10.22 11.04 -11.71
C GLY A 212 9.32 11.25 -12.94
N TRP A 213 8.79 12.46 -13.16
CA TRP A 213 7.84 12.74 -14.25
C TRP A 213 8.33 12.32 -15.64
N ASN A 214 9.55 12.73 -16.01
CA ASN A 214 10.06 12.52 -17.37
C ASN A 214 10.28 11.03 -17.65
N ASP A 215 10.96 10.33 -16.74
CA ASP A 215 11.23 8.90 -16.87
C ASP A 215 9.93 8.09 -16.89
N PHE A 216 8.97 8.48 -16.04
CA PHE A 216 7.64 7.90 -16.01
C PHE A 216 6.91 8.07 -17.34
N LEU A 217 6.90 9.28 -17.89
CA LEU A 217 6.22 9.57 -19.13
C LEU A 217 6.85 8.85 -20.32
N ILE A 218 8.19 8.76 -20.38
CA ILE A 218 8.90 7.98 -21.41
C ILE A 218 8.48 6.52 -21.34
N LYS A 219 8.47 5.92 -20.14
CA LYS A 219 8.03 4.53 -19.94
C LYS A 219 6.60 4.30 -20.44
N VAL A 220 5.67 5.20 -20.13
CA VAL A 220 4.26 5.09 -20.58
C VAL A 220 4.17 5.24 -22.10
N LYS A 221 4.89 6.19 -22.71
CA LYS A 221 4.90 6.36 -24.17
C LYS A 221 5.45 5.15 -24.90
N LEU A 222 6.56 4.58 -24.44
CA LEU A 222 7.14 3.36 -25.01
C LEU A 222 6.16 2.19 -24.95
N PHE A 223 5.44 2.04 -23.84
CA PHE A 223 4.37 1.03 -23.74
C PHE A 223 3.24 1.31 -24.73
N CYS A 224 2.79 2.56 -24.85
CA CYS A 224 1.76 2.93 -25.82
C CYS A 224 2.20 2.71 -27.27
N GLU A 225 3.47 2.93 -27.62
CA GLU A 225 4.01 2.69 -28.97
C GLU A 225 4.06 1.20 -29.33
N GLN A 226 4.16 0.31 -28.34
CA GLN A 226 4.12 -1.15 -28.52
C GLN A 226 2.70 -1.69 -28.71
N HIS A 227 1.68 -0.85 -28.53
CA HIS A 227 0.27 -1.23 -28.54
C HIS A 227 -0.55 -0.26 -29.43
N PRO A 228 -1.78 -0.61 -29.83
CA PRO A 228 -2.61 0.30 -30.64
C PRO A 228 -3.25 1.40 -29.75
N ILE A 229 -2.41 2.22 -29.11
CA ILE A 229 -2.84 3.27 -28.16
C ILE A 229 -2.40 4.64 -28.68
N ASP A 230 -3.36 5.50 -28.93
CA ASP A 230 -3.10 6.87 -29.37
C ASP A 230 -2.55 7.72 -28.21
N ILE A 231 -1.33 8.25 -28.39
CA ILE A 231 -0.71 9.18 -27.45
C ILE A 231 -1.25 10.60 -27.72
N PRO A 232 -1.87 11.27 -26.73
CA PRO A 232 -2.41 12.60 -26.93
C PRO A 232 -1.29 13.63 -27.08
N CYS A 233 -1.54 14.66 -27.89
CA CYS A 233 -0.60 15.77 -28.04
C CYS A 233 -0.52 16.56 -26.72
N MET A 234 0.65 16.53 -26.07
CA MET A 234 0.87 17.13 -24.74
C MET A 234 0.67 18.67 -24.72
N ASN A 235 0.93 19.32 -25.85
CA ASN A 235 0.77 20.77 -26.02
C ASN A 235 -0.67 21.17 -26.41
N ALA A 236 -1.55 20.21 -26.70
CA ALA A 236 -2.92 20.52 -27.04
C ALA A 236 -3.68 21.05 -25.83
N GLN A 237 -4.72 21.84 -26.10
CA GLN A 237 -5.65 22.28 -25.07
C GLN A 237 -6.43 21.08 -24.53
N TYR A 238 -6.47 20.95 -23.21
CA TYR A 238 -7.27 19.96 -22.54
C TYR A 238 -8.73 20.39 -22.55
N ILE A 239 -9.57 19.64 -23.26
CA ILE A 239 -11.02 19.88 -23.30
C ILE A 239 -11.71 18.81 -22.47
N THR A 240 -12.21 19.19 -21.29
CA THR A 240 -13.04 18.32 -20.46
C THR A 240 -14.31 17.94 -21.22
N ARG A 241 -14.39 16.71 -21.75
CA ARG A 241 -15.50 16.23 -22.60
C ARG A 241 -16.87 16.05 -21.88
N ARG A 242 -17.09 16.64 -20.70
CA ARG A 242 -18.39 16.61 -19.99
C ARG A 242 -18.96 18.01 -19.79
N GLY A 243 -20.01 18.32 -20.55
CA GLY A 243 -21.00 19.35 -20.21
C GLY A 243 -20.74 20.72 -20.82
N ARG A 244 -21.79 21.31 -21.38
CA ARG A 244 -21.84 22.69 -21.89
C ARG A 244 -21.64 23.67 -20.72
N SER A 245 -20.40 24.01 -20.41
CA SER A 245 -20.11 25.23 -19.65
C SER A 245 -18.85 25.86 -20.21
N ARG A 246 -19.04 26.94 -20.98
CA ARG A 246 -18.00 27.92 -21.23
C ARG A 246 -17.87 28.77 -19.97
N SER A 247 -17.24 28.20 -18.94
CA SER A 247 -16.73 28.99 -17.83
C SER A 247 -15.23 29.02 -17.94
N HIS A 248 -14.67 30.22 -17.93
CA HIS A 248 -13.24 30.52 -17.99
C HIS A 248 -12.47 29.81 -16.87
N HIS A 249 -12.13 28.54 -17.08
CA HIS A 249 -10.98 27.92 -16.45
C HIS A 249 -9.86 27.97 -17.49
N ASP A 250 -8.68 28.38 -17.05
CA ASP A 250 -7.50 28.59 -17.89
C ASP A 250 -7.32 27.46 -18.91
N GLU A 251 -6.80 27.80 -20.10
CA GLU A 251 -6.52 26.82 -21.16
C GLU A 251 -5.42 25.85 -20.70
N ILE A 252 -5.78 24.88 -19.87
CA ILE A 252 -4.88 23.88 -19.33
C ILE A 252 -4.41 22.98 -20.47
N SER A 253 -3.11 22.74 -20.58
CA SER A 253 -2.56 21.81 -21.56
C SER A 253 -2.86 20.36 -21.16
N VAL A 254 -2.86 19.45 -22.14
CA VAL A 254 -2.95 18.01 -21.87
C VAL A 254 -1.83 17.56 -20.92
N GLU A 255 -0.61 18.07 -21.09
CA GLU A 255 0.50 17.77 -20.18
C GLU A 255 0.18 18.18 -18.75
N HIS A 256 -0.35 19.38 -18.54
CA HIS A 256 -0.68 19.87 -17.21
C HIS A 256 -1.74 18.97 -16.56
N TYR A 257 -2.77 18.57 -17.29
CA TYR A 257 -3.78 17.65 -16.76
C TYR A 257 -3.16 16.31 -16.30
N TYR A 258 -2.31 15.69 -17.11
CA TYR A 258 -1.69 14.42 -16.72
C TYR A 258 -0.65 14.58 -15.60
N ARG A 259 0.15 15.65 -15.65
CA ARG A 259 1.22 15.90 -14.69
C ARG A 259 0.70 16.38 -13.35
N VAL A 260 -0.18 17.37 -13.34
CA VAL A 260 -0.64 18.04 -12.12
C VAL A 260 -1.87 17.33 -11.56
N ASP A 261 -2.93 17.21 -12.35
CA ASP A 261 -4.23 16.72 -11.85
C ASP A 261 -4.27 15.21 -11.62
N ILE A 262 -3.36 14.46 -12.24
CA ILE A 262 -3.25 13.00 -12.02
C ILE A 262 -1.95 12.66 -11.30
N PHE A 263 -0.78 12.86 -11.92
CA PHE A 263 0.48 12.36 -11.39
C PHE A 263 0.84 12.97 -10.03
N LEU A 264 0.97 14.30 -9.95
CA LEU A 264 1.30 14.98 -8.69
C LEU A 264 0.19 14.82 -7.66
N ALA A 265 -1.07 15.06 -8.03
CA ALA A 265 -2.21 14.91 -7.12
C ALA A 265 -2.26 13.51 -6.48
N THR A 266 -2.10 12.44 -7.27
CA THR A 266 -2.14 11.07 -6.74
C THR A 266 -1.02 10.84 -5.74
N ILE A 267 0.22 11.24 -6.06
CA ILE A 267 1.36 11.06 -5.14
C ILE A 267 1.20 11.93 -3.88
N ASP A 268 0.68 13.14 -4.02
CA ASP A 268 0.43 14.05 -2.90
C ASP A 268 -0.59 13.50 -1.91
N TYR A 269 -1.68 12.89 -2.38
CA TYR A 269 -2.62 12.18 -1.49
C TYR A 269 -1.95 11.02 -0.74
N GLN A 270 -1.07 10.25 -1.40
CA GLN A 270 -0.34 9.17 -0.72
C GLN A 270 0.63 9.71 0.33
N LEU A 271 1.38 10.77 0.01
CA LEU A 271 2.29 11.42 0.93
C LEU A 271 1.55 12.04 2.11
N GLN A 272 0.42 12.69 1.87
CA GLN A 272 -0.43 13.27 2.91
C GLN A 272 -0.97 12.19 3.84
N GLU A 273 -1.44 11.07 3.30
CA GLU A 273 -1.95 9.96 4.12
C GLU A 273 -0.84 9.37 5.01
N LEU A 274 0.36 9.15 4.46
CA LEU A 274 1.51 8.69 5.22
C LEU A 274 1.92 9.72 6.29
N HIS A 275 1.97 11.01 5.95
CA HIS A 275 2.34 12.06 6.88
C HIS A 275 1.32 12.26 8.00
N SER A 276 0.03 12.15 7.71
CA SER A 276 -1.04 12.24 8.71
C SER A 276 -0.95 11.09 9.71
N ARG A 277 -0.71 9.86 9.21
CA ARG A 277 -0.62 8.65 10.04
C ARG A 277 0.67 8.54 10.83
N PHE A 278 1.80 8.92 10.23
CA PHE A 278 3.14 8.79 10.81
C PHE A 278 3.77 10.17 11.01
N ASN A 279 3.02 11.07 11.65
CA ASN A 279 3.56 12.36 12.06
C ASN A 279 4.62 12.18 13.17
N GLU A 280 5.41 13.23 13.41
CA GLU A 280 6.52 13.20 14.37
C GLU A 280 6.09 12.74 15.77
N HIS A 281 4.90 13.14 16.22
CA HIS A 281 4.38 12.77 17.53
C HIS A 281 4.03 11.28 17.57
N THR A 282 3.35 10.76 16.55
CA THR A 282 3.01 9.33 16.45
C THR A 282 4.27 8.48 16.36
N VAL A 283 5.27 8.91 15.60
CA VAL A 283 6.56 8.20 15.49
C VAL A 283 7.30 8.22 16.83
N GLU A 284 7.38 9.37 17.51
CA GLU A 284 8.01 9.47 18.83
C GLU A 284 7.34 8.53 19.83
N LEU A 285 6.01 8.51 19.87
CA LEU A 285 5.25 7.61 20.74
C LEU A 285 5.51 6.13 20.41
N LEU A 286 5.53 5.77 19.13
CA LEU A 286 5.84 4.40 18.71
C LEU A 286 7.25 3.99 19.13
N VAL A 287 8.24 4.89 19.01
CA VAL A 287 9.62 4.65 19.45
C VAL A 287 9.70 4.52 20.97
N LEU A 288 9.06 5.39 21.74
CA LEU A 288 9.03 5.30 23.20
C LEU A 288 8.40 3.98 23.67
N ASN A 289 7.39 3.47 22.98
CA ASN A 289 6.80 2.18 23.31
C ASN A 289 7.74 0.99 23.09
N THR A 290 8.80 1.12 22.26
CA THR A 290 9.79 0.04 22.07
C THR A 290 10.62 -0.24 23.32
N THR A 291 10.66 0.70 24.28
CA THR A 291 11.38 0.50 25.55
C THR A 291 10.67 -0.50 26.46
N LEU A 292 9.41 -0.81 26.17
CA LEU A 292 8.58 -1.77 26.91
C LEU A 292 8.41 -3.10 26.16
N ASP A 293 9.12 -3.30 25.03
CA ASP A 293 8.99 -4.52 24.22
C ASP A 293 9.78 -5.68 24.84
N PRO A 294 9.12 -6.72 25.39
CA PRO A 294 9.81 -7.84 26.02
C PRO A 294 10.57 -8.72 25.02
N ARG A 295 10.22 -8.67 23.72
CA ARG A 295 10.85 -9.50 22.67
C ARG A 295 12.31 -9.15 22.42
N ASN A 296 12.74 -7.95 22.80
CA ASN A 296 14.14 -7.54 22.73
C ASN A 296 14.90 -7.80 24.04
N GLY A 297 14.32 -8.55 24.99
CA GLY A 297 14.93 -8.77 26.31
C GLY A 297 15.09 -7.47 27.10
N PHE A 298 14.21 -6.48 26.87
CA PHE A 298 14.30 -5.13 27.43
C PHE A 298 15.61 -4.39 27.10
N MET A 299 16.32 -4.75 26.03
CA MET A 299 17.57 -4.10 25.61
C MET A 299 17.42 -2.59 25.32
N LEU A 300 16.20 -2.14 25.02
CA LEU A 300 15.88 -0.72 24.78
C LEU A 300 15.25 -0.03 26.01
N PHE A 301 15.13 -0.72 27.14
CA PHE A 301 14.53 -0.17 28.36
C PHE A 301 15.34 1.03 28.85
N LYS A 302 14.66 2.17 28.98
CA LYS A 302 15.23 3.40 29.51
C LYS A 302 14.18 4.09 30.37
N ILE A 303 14.48 4.24 31.66
CA ILE A 303 13.59 4.83 32.64
C ILE A 303 13.14 6.24 32.21
N ASP A 304 14.07 7.05 31.70
CA ASP A 304 13.76 8.40 31.22
C ASP A 304 12.74 8.41 30.08
N ASN A 305 12.79 7.42 29.19
CA ASN A 305 11.85 7.34 28.06
C ASN A 305 10.44 6.99 28.55
N ILE A 306 10.33 6.13 29.56
CA ILE A 306 9.04 5.72 30.13
C ILE A 306 8.44 6.86 30.97
N CYS A 307 9.25 7.59 31.75
CA CYS A 307 8.80 8.78 32.46
C CYS A 307 8.31 9.86 31.48
N LYS A 308 9.06 10.11 30.39
CA LYS A 308 8.61 11.01 29.31
C LYS A 308 7.31 10.55 28.66
N LEU A 309 7.10 9.24 28.51
CA LEU A 309 5.86 8.69 27.96
C LEU A 309 4.68 8.94 28.90
N ALA A 310 4.86 8.74 30.21
CA ALA A 310 3.85 9.03 31.22
C ALA A 310 3.49 10.52 31.26
N GLU A 311 4.49 11.40 31.24
CA GLU A 311 4.32 12.86 31.19
C GLU A 311 3.56 13.33 29.95
N LYS A 312 3.90 12.78 28.77
CA LYS A 312 3.32 13.23 27.48
C LYS A 312 1.93 12.67 27.21
N LEU A 313 1.68 11.39 27.49
CA LEU A 313 0.40 10.74 27.16
C LEU A 313 -0.67 10.91 28.23
N TYR A 314 -0.24 11.04 29.49
CA TYR A 314 -1.13 11.02 30.64
C TYR A 314 -0.85 12.20 31.59
N PRO A 315 -0.78 13.44 31.09
CA PRO A 315 -0.43 14.61 31.91
C PRO A 315 -1.44 14.88 33.04
N ASN A 316 -2.67 14.38 32.90
CA ASN A 316 -3.72 14.53 33.90
C ASN A 316 -3.81 13.35 34.88
N ASP A 317 -3.18 12.20 34.56
CA ASP A 317 -3.28 11.00 35.39
C ASP A 317 -2.10 10.85 36.35
N PHE A 318 -1.02 11.61 36.13
CA PHE A 318 0.17 11.61 36.97
C PHE A 318 0.47 13.00 37.55
N MET A 319 0.49 13.07 38.88
CA MET A 319 1.06 14.21 39.59
C MET A 319 2.60 14.13 39.58
N GLU A 320 3.28 15.27 39.74
CA GLU A 320 4.75 15.35 39.72
C GLU A 320 5.42 14.39 40.75
N GLN A 321 4.80 14.23 41.93
CA GLN A 321 5.24 13.28 42.96
C GLN A 321 5.05 11.81 42.55
N GLU A 322 4.01 11.51 41.77
CA GLU A 322 3.75 10.15 41.27
C GLU A 322 4.74 9.75 40.16
N LEU A 323 5.22 10.72 39.37
CA LEU A 323 6.29 10.48 38.39
C LEU A 323 7.64 10.17 39.05
N VAL A 324 7.97 10.85 40.15
CA VAL A 324 9.16 10.51 40.96
C VAL A 324 9.04 9.09 41.52
N HIS A 325 7.87 8.71 42.01
CA HIS A 325 7.63 7.37 42.52
C HIS A 325 7.67 6.31 41.41
N LEU A 326 7.12 6.60 40.23
CA LEU A 326 7.22 5.77 39.04
C LEU A 326 8.68 5.52 38.66
N ARG A 327 9.51 6.57 38.64
CA ARG A 327 10.95 6.46 38.34
C ARG A 327 11.67 5.51 39.29
N ILE A 328 11.40 5.60 40.60
CA ILE A 328 12.00 4.70 41.59
C ILE A 328 11.56 3.24 41.35
N LYS A 329 10.27 3.01 41.05
CA LYS A 329 9.77 1.67 40.69
C LYS A 329 10.48 1.10 39.45
N LEU A 330 10.67 1.92 38.43
CA LEU A 330 11.38 1.53 37.22
C LEU A 330 12.87 1.20 37.47
N GLN A 331 13.52 1.86 38.43
CA GLN A 331 14.90 1.54 38.83
C GLN A 331 14.98 0.17 39.50
N HIS A 332 14.01 -0.17 40.36
CA HIS A 332 13.92 -1.51 40.93
C HIS A 332 13.71 -2.56 39.83
N PHE A 333 12.79 -2.30 38.90
CA PHE A 333 12.52 -3.19 37.78
C PHE A 333 13.78 -3.41 36.91
N GLU A 334 14.54 -2.36 36.60
CA GLU A 334 15.78 -2.46 35.81
C GLU A 334 16.80 -3.45 36.40
N LEU A 335 16.91 -3.50 37.73
CA LEU A 335 17.79 -4.42 38.44
C LEU A 335 17.27 -5.87 38.45
N GLU A 336 15.98 -6.08 38.22
CA GLU A 336 15.33 -7.38 38.19
C GLU A 336 15.32 -8.01 36.79
N ILE A 337 15.43 -7.21 35.71
CA ILE A 337 15.48 -7.67 34.31
C ILE A 337 16.52 -8.79 34.07
N PRO A 338 17.78 -8.71 34.56
CA PRO A 338 18.78 -9.75 34.32
C PRO A 338 18.52 -11.07 35.06
N ASN A 339 17.68 -11.06 36.10
CA ASN A 339 17.46 -12.21 37.00
C ASN A 339 16.28 -13.10 36.58
N HIS A 340 15.51 -12.71 35.56
CA HIS A 340 14.34 -13.45 35.10
C HIS A 340 14.55 -14.00 33.67
N SER A 341 15.26 -15.12 33.56
CA SER A 341 15.32 -15.93 32.33
C SER A 341 13.94 -16.41 31.85
N GLU A 342 12.95 -16.46 32.75
CA GLU A 342 11.55 -16.82 32.47
C GLU A 342 10.79 -15.76 31.62
N LEU A 343 11.25 -14.50 31.55
CA LEU A 343 10.62 -13.46 30.73
C LEU A 343 10.91 -13.63 29.23
N GLN A 344 12.00 -14.32 28.87
CA GLN A 344 12.31 -14.68 27.49
C GLN A 344 11.43 -15.84 27.00
N GLU A 345 11.16 -16.83 27.85
CA GLU A 345 10.38 -18.04 27.49
C GLU A 345 8.87 -17.78 27.32
N LEU A 346 8.32 -16.71 27.89
CA LEU A 346 6.88 -16.38 27.81
C LEU A 346 6.42 -15.85 26.44
N PHE A 347 7.34 -15.40 25.58
CA PHE A 347 7.02 -14.81 24.27
C PHE A 347 7.43 -15.67 23.07
N ASP A 348 8.14 -16.78 23.31
CA ASP A 348 8.47 -17.79 22.29
C ASP A 348 7.35 -18.81 22.04
N ILE A 349 6.21 -18.69 22.74
CA ILE A 349 5.01 -19.48 22.44
C ILE A 349 4.18 -18.79 21.35
N ASN A 350 4.63 -18.94 20.09
CA ASN A 350 3.79 -19.14 18.89
C ASN A 350 4.63 -19.47 17.66
#